data_AF-A0A9C9JPY8-F1
#
_entry.id   AF-A0A9C9JPY8-F1
#
_cell.length_a   1.000
_cell.length_b   1.000
_cell.length_c   1.000
_cell.angle_alpha   90.00
_cell.angle_beta   90.00
_cell.angle_gamma   90.00
#
_symmetry.space_group_name_H-M   'P 1'
#
loop_
_entity.id
_entity.type
_entity.pdbx_description
1 polymer ?
#
loop_
_entity_poly.entity_id
_entity_poly.type
_entity_poly.pdbx_seq_one_letter_code
_entity_poly.pdbx_strand_id
1 'polypeptide(L)'
;PEAPQSIPPLEELLPLLDAHPALKRYDDEYEVLCARLDLEHANAVGDAEWFGGVSRLNEIDETVFKVGVAWALTTNDRNEGAISAAARRLEQVEDNRAAVRLELERELTTLHKQADGALENYRSYAESLLPAANEALALTEEGYRYGKFELLDVLDAQRTVLELESGQTAALNELRLQLAAIEGLLSASLAEPAEAVRATENPVHAEDGEHLDQAVEPATPEEHNHD
;
A
#
# COMPACT_ATOMS: atom_id res chain seq x y z
N PRO A 1 -12.20 -16.82 16.00
CA PRO A 1 -11.90 -16.84 14.56
C PRO A 1 -11.10 -18.10 14.17
N GLU A 2 -11.66 -18.88 13.26
CA GLU A 2 -11.13 -20.13 12.70
C GLU A 2 -9.85 -19.88 11.89
N ALA A 3 -8.97 -20.87 11.77
CA ALA A 3 -7.72 -20.72 11.00
C ALA A 3 -8.04 -20.61 9.50
N PRO A 4 -7.34 -19.75 8.73
CA PRO A 4 -7.55 -19.64 7.30
C PRO A 4 -7.22 -20.97 6.60
N GLN A 5 -8.09 -21.40 5.68
CA GLN A 5 -7.99 -22.70 5.03
C GLN A 5 -6.89 -22.77 3.97
N SER A 6 -6.43 -21.63 3.45
CA SER A 6 -5.32 -21.53 2.50
C SER A 6 -4.74 -20.12 2.46
N ILE A 7 -3.45 -20.02 2.12
CA ILE A 7 -2.77 -18.75 1.84
C ILE A 7 -2.95 -18.45 0.34
N PRO A 8 -3.30 -17.21 -0.06
CA PRO A 8 -3.38 -16.83 -1.47
C PRO A 8 -2.06 -17.11 -2.20
N PRO A 9 -2.10 -17.49 -3.49
CA PRO A 9 -0.89 -17.76 -4.25
C PRO A 9 -0.06 -16.48 -4.40
N LEU A 10 1.27 -16.63 -4.39
CA LEU A 10 2.21 -15.52 -4.48
C LEU A 10 1.97 -14.62 -5.72
N GLU A 11 1.54 -15.22 -6.83
CA GLU A 11 1.23 -14.54 -8.09
C GLU A 11 0.12 -13.49 -7.96
N GLU A 12 -0.83 -13.71 -7.05
CA GLU A 12 -1.91 -12.75 -6.76
C GLU A 12 -1.43 -11.62 -5.82
N LEU A 13 -0.40 -11.88 -5.00
CA LEU A 13 0.12 -10.92 -4.02
C LEU A 13 1.18 -9.98 -4.62
N LEU A 14 1.98 -10.44 -5.59
CA LEU A 14 3.05 -9.64 -6.20
C LEU A 14 2.57 -8.31 -6.81
N PRO A 15 1.45 -8.24 -7.54
CA PRO A 15 0.95 -6.97 -8.10
C PRO A 15 0.57 -5.95 -7.03
N LEU A 16 0.21 -6.39 -5.82
CA LEU A 16 -0.17 -5.50 -4.73
C LEU A 16 1.03 -4.69 -4.21
N LEU A 17 2.26 -5.14 -4.45
CA LEU A 17 3.47 -4.38 -4.11
C LEU A 17 3.56 -3.04 -4.84
N ASP A 18 2.91 -2.86 -6.00
CA ASP A 18 2.92 -1.60 -6.76
C ASP A 18 2.29 -0.43 -6.00
N ALA A 19 1.39 -0.73 -5.07
CA ALA A 19 0.76 0.25 -4.19
C ALA A 19 1.62 0.60 -2.96
N HIS A 20 2.75 -0.06 -2.76
CA HIS A 20 3.58 0.09 -1.56
C HIS A 20 4.11 1.54 -1.42
N PRO A 21 3.99 2.18 -0.24
CA PRO A 21 4.45 3.56 -0.03
C PRO A 21 5.92 3.80 -0.39
N ALA A 22 6.79 2.81 -0.15
CA ALA A 22 8.21 2.92 -0.50
C ALA A 22 8.44 3.01 -2.02
N LEU A 23 7.61 2.38 -2.85
CA LEU A 23 7.69 2.51 -4.31
C LEU A 23 7.04 3.82 -4.79
N LYS A 24 5.92 4.23 -4.18
CA LYS A 24 5.26 5.51 -4.49
C LYS A 24 6.18 6.70 -4.27
N ARG A 25 6.99 6.68 -3.22
CA ARG A 25 8.00 7.72 -2.96
C ARG A 25 8.97 7.90 -4.15
N TYR A 26 9.33 6.83 -4.86
CA TYR A 26 10.20 6.94 -6.03
C TYR A 26 9.44 7.47 -7.26
N ASP A 27 8.15 7.18 -7.40
CA ASP A 27 7.32 7.79 -8.44
C ASP A 27 7.30 9.34 -8.26
N ASP A 28 7.09 9.82 -7.03
CA ASP A 28 7.12 11.26 -6.72
C ASP A 28 8.52 11.88 -6.95
N GLU A 29 9.58 11.17 -6.53
CA GLU A 29 10.97 11.62 -6.73
C GLU A 29 11.33 11.72 -8.22
N TYR A 30 10.82 10.78 -9.03
CA TYR A 30 10.99 10.79 -10.47
C TYR A 30 10.36 12.03 -11.11
N GLU A 31 9.12 12.38 -10.74
CA GLU A 31 8.44 13.58 -11.25
C GLU A 31 9.22 14.86 -10.95
N VAL A 32 9.76 14.99 -9.74
CA VAL A 32 10.61 16.12 -9.35
C VAL A 32 11.88 16.19 -10.20
N LEU A 33 12.50 15.05 -10.48
CA LEU A 33 13.71 14.99 -11.30
C LEU A 33 13.43 15.27 -12.78
N CYS A 34 12.26 14.88 -13.31
CA CYS A 34 11.83 15.25 -14.66
C CYS A 34 11.69 16.77 -14.79
N ALA A 35 10.99 17.42 -13.86
CA ALA A 35 10.86 18.88 -13.85
C ALA A 35 12.22 19.58 -13.74
N ARG A 36 13.17 18.97 -13.01
CA ARG A 36 14.54 19.48 -12.92
C ARG A 36 15.29 19.32 -14.25
N LEU A 37 15.16 18.19 -14.94
CA LEU A 37 15.77 18.01 -16.26
C LEU A 37 15.22 19.04 -17.26
N ASP A 38 13.91 19.28 -17.24
CA ASP A 38 13.26 20.28 -18.10
C ASP A 38 13.77 21.70 -17.83
N LEU A 39 14.04 22.04 -16.56
CA LEU A 39 14.69 23.29 -16.19
C LEU A 39 16.10 23.39 -16.77
N GLU A 40 16.90 22.33 -16.70
CA GLU A 40 18.26 22.33 -17.28
C GLU A 40 18.24 22.44 -18.81
N HIS A 41 17.22 21.87 -19.46
CA HIS A 41 16.97 22.08 -20.89
C HIS A 41 16.57 23.51 -21.21
N ALA A 42 15.72 24.15 -20.39
CA ALA A 42 15.35 25.55 -20.56
C ALA A 42 16.55 26.48 -20.43
N ASN A 43 17.42 26.23 -19.43
CA ASN A 43 18.66 26.98 -19.21
C ASN A 43 19.69 26.83 -20.33
N ALA A 44 19.57 25.79 -21.17
CA ALA A 44 20.44 25.62 -22.33
C ALA A 44 20.10 26.57 -23.49
N VAL A 45 18.87 27.10 -23.51
CA VAL A 45 18.43 28.12 -24.47
C VAL A 45 18.71 29.49 -23.89
N GLY A 46 19.38 30.36 -24.65
CA GLY A 46 19.69 31.71 -24.18
C GLY A 46 18.43 32.55 -24.01
N ASP A 47 18.28 33.17 -22.83
CA ASP A 47 17.15 34.04 -22.52
C ASP A 47 17.19 35.35 -23.30
N ALA A 48 15.99 35.82 -23.67
CA ALA A 48 15.77 37.12 -24.29
C ALA A 48 15.02 38.02 -23.31
N GLU A 49 15.66 39.10 -22.88
CA GLU A 49 15.09 40.11 -22.01
C GLU A 49 14.78 41.37 -22.81
N TRP A 50 13.66 42.03 -22.50
CA TRP A 50 13.34 43.34 -23.05
C TRP A 50 13.41 44.38 -21.93
N PHE A 51 13.98 45.53 -22.23
CA PHE A 51 14.13 46.62 -21.27
C PHE A 51 13.66 47.94 -21.89
N GLY A 52 13.04 48.78 -21.07
CA GLY A 52 12.55 50.08 -21.50
C GLY A 52 12.48 51.08 -20.35
N GLY A 53 12.72 52.36 -20.64
CA GLY A 53 12.74 53.41 -19.64
C GLY A 53 12.69 54.81 -20.24
N VAL A 54 12.18 55.75 -19.45
CA VAL A 54 12.13 57.19 -19.79
C VAL A 54 13.22 57.89 -18.98
N SER A 55 14.06 58.70 -19.61
CA SER A 55 15.08 59.49 -18.93
C SER A 55 15.08 60.92 -19.46
N ARG A 56 15.20 61.92 -18.57
CA ARG A 56 15.35 63.33 -18.94
C ARG A 56 16.84 63.67 -18.99
N LEU A 57 17.31 64.14 -20.14
CA LEU A 57 18.67 64.65 -20.29
C LEU A 57 18.69 66.14 -19.93
N ASN A 58 19.22 66.47 -18.76
CA ASN A 58 19.29 67.84 -18.26
C ASN A 58 20.23 68.75 -19.09
N GLU A 59 21.07 68.17 -19.95
CA GLU A 59 22.01 68.90 -20.81
C GLU A 59 21.37 69.46 -22.09
N ILE A 60 20.24 68.87 -22.52
CA ILE A 60 19.47 69.28 -23.72
C ILE A 60 17.98 69.54 -23.42
N ASP A 61 17.58 69.52 -22.14
CA ASP A 61 16.18 69.62 -21.65
C ASP A 61 15.19 68.73 -22.42
N GLU A 62 15.63 67.52 -22.77
CA GLU A 62 14.87 66.60 -23.62
C GLU A 62 14.52 65.32 -22.86
N THR A 63 13.29 64.85 -23.03
CA THR A 63 12.83 63.57 -22.50
C THR A 63 13.02 62.50 -23.57
N VAL A 64 13.90 61.53 -23.28
CA VAL A 64 14.23 60.44 -24.19
C VAL A 64 13.56 59.15 -23.73
N PHE A 65 12.89 58.48 -24.67
CA PHE A 65 12.35 57.14 -24.50
C PHE A 65 13.33 56.11 -25.05
N LYS A 66 13.66 55.08 -24.28
CA LYS A 66 14.54 53.99 -24.69
C LYS A 66 13.81 52.66 -24.57
N VAL A 67 13.93 51.83 -25.61
CA VAL A 67 13.52 50.42 -25.61
C VAL A 67 14.64 49.62 -26.26
N GLY A 68 14.99 48.49 -25.68
CA GLY A 68 15.97 47.56 -26.20
C GLY A 68 15.60 46.13 -25.88
N VAL A 69 16.18 45.20 -26.64
CA VAL A 69 16.12 43.77 -26.39
C VAL A 69 17.55 43.29 -26.18
N ALA A 70 17.79 42.55 -25.10
CA ALA A 70 19.03 41.86 -24.81
C ALA A 70 18.84 40.37 -25.05
N TRP A 71 19.75 39.75 -25.81
CA TRP A 71 19.80 38.29 -25.95
C TRP A 71 21.16 37.82 -25.48
N ALA A 72 21.18 36.95 -24.47
CA ALA A 72 22.40 36.26 -24.06
C ALA A 72 22.81 35.21 -25.10
N LEU A 73 23.87 35.47 -25.88
CA LEU A 73 24.44 34.49 -26.79
C LEU A 73 25.29 33.48 -26.01
N THR A 74 24.79 32.25 -25.83
CA THR A 74 25.54 31.18 -25.15
C THR A 74 26.60 30.61 -26.10
N THR A 75 27.81 31.18 -26.04
CA THR A 75 28.95 30.71 -26.82
C THR A 75 29.64 29.58 -26.06
N ASN A 76 29.38 28.33 -26.46
CA ASN A 76 30.13 27.11 -26.10
C ASN A 76 29.68 26.30 -24.86
N ASP A 77 28.78 26.78 -24.00
CA ASP A 77 28.26 25.98 -22.87
C ASP A 77 26.73 25.87 -22.94
N ARG A 78 26.24 24.91 -23.74
CA ARG A 78 24.80 24.62 -23.90
C ARG A 78 24.23 23.85 -22.70
N ASN A 79 24.80 24.06 -21.51
CA ASN A 79 24.45 23.35 -20.28
C ASN A 79 24.51 21.81 -20.38
N GLU A 80 25.26 21.26 -21.36
CA GLU A 80 25.25 19.83 -21.70
C GLU A 80 25.72 18.94 -20.54
N GLY A 81 26.64 19.45 -19.71
CA GLY A 81 27.10 18.77 -18.51
C GLY A 81 26.01 18.64 -17.43
N ALA A 82 25.25 19.71 -17.19
CA ALA A 82 24.16 19.69 -16.22
C ALA A 82 22.99 18.84 -16.71
N ILE A 83 22.65 18.92 -18.00
CA ILE A 83 21.64 18.07 -18.65
C ILE A 83 22.04 16.60 -18.50
N SER A 84 23.27 16.25 -18.86
CA SER A 84 23.79 14.88 -18.72
C SER A 84 23.73 14.40 -17.27
N ALA A 85 24.15 15.24 -16.31
CA ALA A 85 24.09 14.91 -14.89
C ALA A 85 22.64 14.75 -14.38
N ALA A 86 21.69 15.56 -14.86
CA ALA A 86 20.27 15.44 -14.52
C ALA A 86 19.65 14.17 -15.09
N ALA A 87 19.96 13.83 -16.36
CA ALA A 87 19.52 12.59 -16.98
C ALA A 87 20.06 11.35 -16.25
N ARG A 88 21.32 11.36 -15.81
CA ARG A 88 21.89 10.27 -15.00
C ARG A 88 21.23 10.12 -13.63
N ARG A 89 20.75 11.21 -13.02
CA ARG A 89 20.00 11.14 -11.76
C ARG A 89 18.63 10.49 -11.95
N LEU A 90 17.97 10.71 -13.09
CA LEU A 90 16.72 10.03 -13.43
C LEU A 90 16.94 8.51 -13.56
N GLU A 91 17.93 8.11 -14.36
CA GLU A 91 18.31 6.69 -14.52
C GLU A 91 18.64 6.05 -13.16
N GLN A 92 19.40 6.76 -12.32
CA GLN A 92 19.71 6.29 -10.97
C GLN A 92 18.46 6.07 -10.10
N VAL A 93 17.45 6.94 -10.20
CA VAL A 93 16.20 6.80 -9.44
C VAL A 93 15.36 5.62 -9.95
N GLU A 94 15.31 5.39 -11.25
CA GLU A 94 14.65 4.22 -11.84
C GLU A 94 15.33 2.91 -11.39
N ASP A 95 16.67 2.85 -11.45
CA ASP A 95 17.45 1.69 -10.98
C ASP A 95 17.24 1.43 -9.48
N ASN A 96 17.25 2.49 -8.67
CA ASN A 96 16.98 2.39 -7.23
C ASN A 96 15.57 1.88 -6.95
N ARG A 97 14.57 2.35 -7.70
CA ARG A 97 13.18 1.90 -7.58
C ARG A 97 13.06 0.41 -7.94
N ALA A 98 13.71 -0.03 -9.02
CA ALA A 98 13.75 -1.43 -9.41
C ALA A 98 14.44 -2.32 -8.35
N ALA A 99 15.53 -1.83 -7.75
CA ALA A 99 16.22 -2.54 -6.66
C ALA A 99 15.32 -2.68 -5.42
N VAL A 100 14.61 -1.62 -5.02
CA VAL A 100 13.67 -1.68 -3.88
C VAL A 100 12.50 -2.61 -4.19
N ARG A 101 11.97 -2.59 -5.41
CA ARG A 101 10.93 -3.54 -5.83
C ARG A 101 11.41 -4.99 -5.67
N LEU A 102 12.60 -5.30 -6.16
CA LEU A 102 13.16 -6.64 -6.06
C LEU A 102 13.33 -7.09 -4.60
N GLU A 103 13.74 -6.17 -3.71
CA GLU A 103 13.84 -6.47 -2.28
C GLU A 103 12.48 -6.79 -1.67
N LEU A 104 11.45 -5.99 -1.96
CA LEU A 104 10.08 -6.24 -1.50
C LEU A 104 9.52 -7.57 -2.04
N GLU A 105 9.80 -7.91 -3.30
CA GLU A 105 9.39 -9.20 -3.89
C GLU A 105 10.08 -10.38 -3.18
N ARG A 106 11.36 -10.24 -2.81
CA ARG A 106 12.11 -11.27 -2.06
C ARG A 106 11.58 -11.41 -0.63
N GLU A 107 11.26 -10.29 0.02
CA GLU A 107 10.68 -10.28 1.35
C GLU A 107 9.31 -10.96 1.35
N LEU A 108 8.42 -10.58 0.42
CA LEU A 108 7.11 -11.20 0.25
C LEU A 108 7.22 -12.70 -0.03
N THR A 109 8.12 -13.11 -0.92
CA THR A 109 8.37 -14.54 -1.21
C THR A 109 8.83 -15.30 0.03
N THR A 110 9.63 -14.67 0.89
CA THR A 110 10.13 -15.27 2.12
C THR A 110 9.00 -15.43 3.15
N LEU A 111 8.22 -14.38 3.37
CA LEU A 111 7.07 -14.40 4.27
C LEU A 111 6.01 -15.40 3.81
N HIS A 112 5.74 -15.46 2.50
CA HIS A 112 4.80 -16.42 1.91
C HIS A 112 5.20 -17.87 2.21
N LYS A 113 6.47 -18.23 2.00
CA LYS A 113 7.00 -19.56 2.35
C LYS A 113 6.95 -19.85 3.85
N GLN A 114 7.20 -18.85 4.69
CA GLN A 114 7.10 -19.00 6.14
C GLN A 114 5.66 -19.23 6.58
N ALA A 115 4.70 -18.51 5.99
CA ALA A 115 3.28 -18.71 6.23
C ALA A 115 2.85 -20.11 5.78
N ASP A 116 3.26 -20.58 4.60
CA ASP A 116 2.97 -21.94 4.12
C ASP A 116 3.50 -23.00 5.08
N GLY A 117 4.74 -22.85 5.55
CA GLY A 117 5.32 -23.75 6.55
C GLY A 117 4.58 -23.73 7.89
N ALA A 118 4.15 -22.55 8.34
CA ALA A 118 3.37 -22.40 9.57
C ALA A 118 1.97 -23.04 9.45
N LEU A 119 1.34 -22.92 8.27
CA LEU A 119 0.05 -23.54 7.97
C LEU A 119 0.17 -25.07 8.01
N GLU A 120 1.19 -25.62 7.35
CA GLU A 120 1.44 -27.07 7.35
C GLU A 120 1.73 -27.59 8.76
N ASN A 121 2.52 -26.85 9.54
CA ASN A 121 2.77 -27.20 10.93
C ASN A 121 1.48 -27.22 11.76
N TYR A 122 0.63 -26.18 11.64
CA TYR A 122 -0.68 -26.14 12.29
C TYR A 122 -1.58 -27.31 11.89
N ARG A 123 -1.63 -27.64 10.59
CA ARG A 123 -2.37 -28.81 10.08
C ARG A 123 -1.85 -30.12 10.66
N SER A 124 -0.53 -30.28 10.78
CA SER A 124 0.04 -31.50 11.38
C SER A 124 -0.48 -31.75 12.81
N TYR A 125 -0.62 -30.68 13.62
CA TYR A 125 -1.24 -30.79 14.94
C TYR A 125 -2.72 -31.13 14.86
N ALA A 126 -3.48 -30.41 14.04
CA ALA A 126 -4.93 -30.52 13.96
C ALA A 126 -5.41 -31.85 13.36
N GLU A 127 -4.72 -32.35 12.34
CA GLU A 127 -5.18 -33.46 11.51
C GLU A 127 -4.48 -34.78 11.86
N SER A 128 -3.30 -34.74 12.47
CA SER A 128 -2.52 -35.96 12.77
C SER A 128 -2.18 -36.12 14.25
N LEU A 129 -1.50 -35.15 14.87
CA LEU A 129 -0.92 -35.36 16.21
C LEU A 129 -1.98 -35.41 17.31
N LEU A 130 -2.90 -34.43 17.33
CA LEU A 130 -3.97 -34.39 18.34
C LEU A 130 -4.93 -35.57 18.21
N PRO A 131 -5.42 -35.94 17.01
CA PRO A 131 -6.24 -37.15 16.86
C PRO A 131 -5.55 -38.41 17.39
N ALA A 132 -4.28 -38.62 17.04
CA ALA A 132 -3.52 -39.79 17.50
C ALA A 132 -3.32 -39.82 19.02
N ALA A 133 -3.01 -38.67 19.63
CA ALA A 133 -2.83 -38.57 21.08
C ALA A 133 -4.15 -38.77 21.85
N ASN A 134 -5.26 -38.25 21.33
CA ASN A 134 -6.58 -38.48 21.91
C ASN A 134 -6.99 -39.97 21.82
N GLU A 135 -6.70 -40.63 20.71
CA GLU A 135 -6.91 -42.08 20.57
C GLU A 135 -6.06 -42.87 21.57
N ALA A 136 -4.77 -42.53 21.69
CA ALA A 136 -3.87 -43.16 22.65
C ALA A 136 -4.36 -42.98 24.10
N LEU A 137 -4.82 -41.78 24.45
CA LEU A 137 -5.44 -41.50 25.75
C LEU A 137 -6.67 -42.39 25.98
N ALA A 138 -7.59 -42.45 25.02
CA ALA A 138 -8.79 -43.27 25.13
C ALA A 138 -8.48 -44.77 25.32
N LEU A 139 -7.51 -45.30 24.58
CA LEU A 139 -7.04 -46.68 24.71
C LEU A 139 -6.38 -46.95 26.07
N THR A 140 -5.62 -45.97 26.58
CA THR A 140 -4.95 -46.09 27.88
C THR A 140 -5.96 -46.05 29.03
N GLU A 141 -6.96 -45.17 28.95
CA GLU A 141 -8.08 -45.11 29.90
C GLU A 141 -8.90 -46.41 29.89
N GLU A 142 -9.12 -47.02 28.72
CA GLU A 142 -9.76 -48.33 28.60
C GLU A 142 -8.90 -49.44 29.23
N GLY A 143 -7.61 -49.50 28.90
CA GLY A 143 -6.72 -50.51 29.48
C GLY A 143 -6.54 -50.36 30.98
N TYR A 144 -6.53 -49.14 31.53
CA TYR A 144 -6.54 -48.88 32.97
C TYR A 144 -7.80 -49.45 33.65
N ARG A 145 -8.98 -49.27 33.06
CA ARG A 145 -10.24 -49.85 33.57
C ARG A 145 -10.22 -51.39 33.61
N TYR A 146 -9.49 -52.02 32.70
CA TYR A 146 -9.29 -53.47 32.69
C TYR A 146 -8.05 -53.94 33.48
N GLY A 147 -7.34 -53.03 34.15
CA GLY A 147 -6.12 -53.33 34.92
C GLY A 147 -4.89 -53.69 34.08
N LYS A 148 -4.88 -53.34 32.78
CA LYS A 148 -3.78 -53.58 31.84
C LYS A 148 -2.73 -52.45 31.81
N PHE A 149 -3.12 -51.25 32.21
CA PHE A 149 -2.24 -50.09 32.37
C PHE A 149 -2.37 -49.53 33.80
N GLU A 150 -1.36 -48.82 34.25
CA GLU A 150 -1.36 -48.14 35.55
C GLU A 150 -1.99 -46.75 35.45
N LEU A 151 -2.33 -46.14 36.60
CA LEU A 151 -2.85 -44.77 36.62
C LEU A 151 -1.84 -43.76 36.08
N LEU A 152 -0.54 -44.01 36.29
CA LEU A 152 0.53 -43.15 35.79
C LEU A 152 0.54 -43.11 34.26
N ASP A 153 0.25 -44.23 33.57
CA ASP A 153 0.17 -44.27 32.11
C ASP A 153 -0.95 -43.36 31.58
N VAL A 154 -2.10 -43.34 32.26
CA VAL A 154 -3.22 -42.44 31.91
C VAL A 154 -2.82 -40.98 32.08
N LEU A 155 -2.16 -40.64 33.19
CA LEU A 155 -1.71 -39.27 33.47
C LEU A 155 -0.66 -38.82 32.45
N ASP A 156 0.24 -39.70 32.02
CA ASP A 156 1.23 -39.42 30.98
C ASP A 156 0.58 -39.22 29.60
N ALA A 157 -0.45 -39.99 29.27
CA ALA A 157 -1.24 -39.79 28.05
C ALA A 157 -2.01 -38.46 28.08
N GLN A 158 -2.66 -38.12 29.20
CA GLN A 158 -3.33 -36.82 29.38
C GLN A 158 -2.35 -35.66 29.24
N ARG A 159 -1.18 -35.78 29.86
CA ARG A 159 -0.10 -34.78 29.74
C ARG A 159 0.32 -34.61 28.28
N THR A 160 0.46 -35.69 27.52
CA THR A 160 0.83 -35.65 26.11
C THR A 160 -0.22 -34.89 25.28
N VAL A 161 -1.52 -35.13 25.51
CA VAL A 161 -2.59 -34.37 24.86
C VAL A 161 -2.47 -32.88 25.16
N LEU A 162 -2.30 -32.50 26.43
CA LEU A 162 -2.16 -31.10 26.83
C LEU A 162 -0.92 -30.43 26.22
N GLU A 163 0.20 -31.15 26.12
CA GLU A 163 1.42 -30.66 25.47
C GLU A 163 1.20 -30.41 23.97
N LEU A 164 0.44 -31.28 23.29
CA LEU A 164 0.09 -31.11 21.88
C LEU A 164 -0.94 -30.00 21.65
N GLU A 165 -1.91 -29.80 22.53
CA GLU A 165 -2.87 -28.68 22.45
C GLU A 165 -2.16 -27.33 22.60
N SER A 166 -1.20 -27.26 23.53
CA SER A 166 -0.32 -26.10 23.69
C SER A 166 0.51 -25.85 22.43
N GLY A 167 1.10 -26.92 21.87
CA GLY A 167 1.83 -26.87 20.60
C GLY A 167 0.98 -26.38 19.41
N GLN A 168 -0.26 -26.87 19.29
CA GLN A 168 -1.19 -26.42 18.26
C GLN A 168 -1.51 -24.93 18.40
N THR A 169 -1.74 -24.45 19.63
CA THR A 169 -2.01 -23.04 19.90
C THR A 169 -0.82 -22.17 19.52
N ALA A 170 0.40 -22.62 19.82
CA ALA A 170 1.62 -21.94 19.40
C ALA A 170 1.77 -21.92 17.87
N ALA A 171 1.51 -23.04 17.19
CA ALA A 171 1.56 -23.13 15.72
C ALA A 171 0.52 -22.20 15.05
N LEU A 172 -0.68 -22.09 15.61
CA LEU A 172 -1.71 -21.17 15.13
C LEU A 172 -1.29 -19.70 15.30
N ASN A 173 -0.68 -19.36 16.43
CA ASN A 173 -0.18 -18.00 16.65
C ASN A 173 0.95 -17.66 15.68
N GLU A 174 1.87 -18.60 15.43
CA GLU A 174 2.93 -18.43 14.45
C GLU A 174 2.35 -18.15 13.05
N LEU A 175 1.39 -18.96 12.60
CA LEU A 175 0.70 -18.74 11.32
C LEU A 175 0.08 -17.33 11.24
N ARG A 176 -0.60 -16.89 12.31
CA ARG A 176 -1.20 -15.55 12.36
C ARG A 176 -0.17 -14.43 12.27
N LEU A 177 0.98 -14.60 12.93
CA LEU A 177 2.07 -13.61 12.85
C LEU A 177 2.63 -13.52 11.43
N GLN A 178 2.80 -14.66 10.75
CA GLN A 178 3.28 -14.68 9.37
C GLN A 178 2.28 -14.02 8.40
N LEU A 179 0.98 -14.30 8.57
CA LEU A 179 -0.07 -13.64 7.79
C LEU A 179 -0.11 -12.13 8.04
N ALA A 180 -0.04 -11.70 9.30
CA ALA A 180 -0.01 -10.29 9.66
C ALA A 180 1.25 -9.58 9.11
N ALA A 181 2.38 -10.29 9.01
CA ALA A 181 3.59 -9.76 8.38
C ALA A 181 3.39 -9.55 6.87
N ILE A 182 2.72 -10.49 6.17
CA ILE A 182 2.35 -10.31 4.76
C ILE A 182 1.39 -9.13 4.60
N GLU A 183 0.36 -9.02 5.45
CA GLU A 183 -0.59 -7.90 5.43
C GLU A 183 0.12 -6.55 5.66
N GLY A 184 1.03 -6.51 6.64
CA GLY A 184 1.84 -5.34 6.94
C GLY A 184 2.72 -4.92 5.77
N LEU A 185 3.35 -5.89 5.10
CA LEU A 185 4.15 -5.64 3.90
C LEU A 185 3.29 -5.14 2.74
N LEU A 186 2.10 -5.73 2.51
CA LEU A 186 1.23 -5.32 1.41
C LEU A 186 0.43 -4.05 1.71
N SER A 187 0.45 -3.56 2.96
CA SER A 187 -0.46 -2.50 3.44
C SER A 187 -1.94 -2.80 3.11
N ALA A 188 -2.29 -4.09 3.01
CA ALA A 188 -3.59 -4.60 2.61
C ALA A 188 -3.98 -5.79 3.51
N SER A 189 -5.23 -5.80 3.98
CA SER A 189 -5.75 -6.85 4.87
C SER A 189 -6.03 -8.15 4.10
N LEU A 190 -5.51 -9.28 4.59
CA LEU A 190 -5.83 -10.64 4.15
C LEU A 190 -6.92 -11.28 5.04
N ALA A 191 -7.24 -10.66 6.17
CA ALA A 191 -8.26 -11.11 7.12
C ALA A 191 -9.71 -10.90 6.65
N GLU A 192 -9.96 -10.08 5.61
CA GLU A 192 -11.31 -9.74 5.13
C GLU A 192 -11.58 -9.89 3.61
N PRO A 193 -11.35 -11.05 2.97
CA PRO A 193 -11.99 -11.33 1.69
C PRO A 193 -13.50 -11.59 1.82
N ALA A 194 -14.06 -11.76 3.02
CA ALA A 194 -15.48 -12.09 3.24
C ALA A 194 -16.44 -10.87 3.28
N GLU A 195 -15.93 -9.65 3.52
CA GLU A 195 -16.76 -8.44 3.61
C GLU A 195 -16.64 -7.51 2.40
N ALA A 196 -15.46 -7.45 1.76
CA ALA A 196 -15.25 -6.63 0.56
C ALA A 196 -16.07 -7.11 -0.66
N VAL A 197 -16.33 -8.41 -0.78
CA VAL A 197 -17.20 -8.96 -1.85
C VAL A 197 -18.68 -8.67 -1.58
N ARG A 198 -19.12 -8.64 -0.30
CA ARG A 198 -20.51 -8.33 0.08
C ARG A 198 -20.92 -6.89 -0.19
N ALA A 199 -19.97 -5.94 -0.16
CA ALA A 199 -20.23 -4.55 -0.50
C ALA A 199 -20.50 -4.33 -2.00
N THR A 200 -20.14 -5.29 -2.86
CA THR A 200 -20.26 -5.16 -4.32
C THR A 200 -21.47 -5.93 -4.89
N GLU A 201 -22.14 -6.77 -4.10
CA GLU A 201 -23.21 -7.67 -4.59
C GLU A 201 -24.66 -7.31 -4.21
N ASN A 202 -24.93 -6.17 -3.55
CA ASN A 202 -26.32 -5.76 -3.31
C ASN A 202 -26.71 -4.43 -3.97
N PRO A 203 -26.89 -4.38 -5.30
CA PRO A 203 -27.86 -3.48 -5.88
C PRO A 203 -29.21 -4.21 -5.86
N VAL A 204 -30.21 -3.73 -5.11
CA VAL A 204 -31.63 -3.79 -5.51
C VAL A 204 -32.58 -3.26 -4.40
N HIS A 205 -33.36 -2.25 -4.83
CA HIS A 205 -34.71 -1.86 -4.42
C HIS A 205 -35.04 -1.51 -2.96
N ALA A 206 -35.37 -0.21 -2.79
CA ALA A 206 -36.72 0.16 -2.40
C ALA A 206 -37.11 1.48 -3.10
N GLU A 207 -37.88 1.37 -4.19
CA GLU A 207 -38.75 2.45 -4.65
C GLU A 207 -40.06 2.45 -3.84
N ASP A 208 -40.79 3.57 -3.96
CA ASP A 208 -42.19 3.80 -3.58
C ASP A 208 -42.48 3.89 -2.07
N GLY A 209 -43.01 4.98 -1.50
CA GLY A 209 -43.76 6.12 -2.00
C GLY A 209 -44.85 6.41 -0.96
N GLU A 210 -45.06 7.68 -0.56
CA GLU A 210 -46.41 8.22 -0.34
C GLU A 210 -46.38 9.71 0.08
N HIS A 211 -47.32 10.41 -0.54
CA HIS A 211 -47.72 11.81 -0.38
C HIS A 211 -48.31 12.14 1.00
N LEU A 212 -48.29 13.42 1.35
CA LEU A 212 -49.43 14.28 1.79
C LEU A 212 -48.84 15.63 2.25
N ASP A 213 -48.87 16.66 1.41
CA ASP A 213 -49.94 17.68 1.35
C ASP A 213 -50.13 18.46 2.66
N GLN A 214 -49.62 19.69 2.69
CA GLN A 214 -50.47 20.82 3.11
C GLN A 214 -49.96 22.15 2.57
N ALA A 215 -50.80 22.73 1.71
CA ALA A 215 -50.77 24.10 1.21
C ALA A 215 -50.76 25.15 2.34
N VAL A 216 -50.20 26.33 2.04
CA VAL A 216 -50.91 27.63 1.97
C VAL A 216 -49.93 28.68 1.41
N GLU A 217 -50.09 28.99 0.12
CA GLU A 217 -49.86 30.31 -0.48
C GLU A 217 -51.06 31.24 -0.15
N PRO A 218 -51.14 32.55 -0.50
CA PRO A 218 -50.22 33.38 -1.30
C PRO A 218 -50.09 34.86 -0.83
N ALA A 219 -49.39 35.66 -1.67
CA ALA A 219 -49.65 37.07 -2.03
C ALA A 219 -48.58 38.12 -1.65
N THR A 220 -47.62 38.32 -2.59
CA THR A 220 -47.34 39.53 -3.42
C THR A 220 -47.64 40.95 -2.87
N PRO A 221 -47.18 42.02 -3.56
CA PRO A 221 -45.81 42.43 -3.91
C PRO A 221 -45.60 43.93 -3.55
N GLU A 222 -44.37 44.49 -3.56
CA GLU A 222 -44.26 45.94 -3.84
C GLU A 222 -42.89 46.36 -4.36
N GLU A 223 -42.96 47.22 -5.37
CA GLU A 223 -41.94 47.69 -6.29
C GLU A 223 -41.90 49.22 -6.13
N HIS A 224 -40.83 49.81 -5.58
CA HIS A 224 -40.44 51.23 -5.76
C HIS A 224 -39.10 51.50 -5.05
N ASN A 225 -37.97 51.79 -5.70
CA ASN A 225 -37.55 53.00 -6.44
C ASN A 225 -36.96 54.11 -5.54
N HIS A 226 -35.92 54.77 -6.07
CA HIS A 226 -35.10 55.90 -5.57
C HIS A 226 -34.10 55.55 -4.46
N ASP A 227 -32.84 56.01 -4.47
CA ASP A 227 -32.11 57.03 -5.26
C ASP A 227 -30.61 56.65 -5.23
#